data_AF-A0AAD6FNI5-F1
#
_entry.id   AF-A0AAD6FNI5-F1
#
_cell.length_a   1.000
_cell.length_b   1.000
_cell.length_c   1.000
_cell.angle_alpha   90.00
_cell.angle_beta   90.00
_cell.angle_gamma   90.00
#
_symmetry.space_group_name_H-M   'P 1'
#
loop_
_entity.id
_entity.type
_entity.pdbx_description
1 polymer ?
#
loop_
_entity_poly.entity_id
_entity_poly.type
_entity_poly.pdbx_seq_one_letter_code
_entity_poly.pdbx_strand_id
1 'polypeptide(L)'
;MATDLMTVAALGRPFTLGMLYDARRDELMPGPRLWNDKTLEEKTTETPQHSSSFEMSASDSIESKSTMMDIEASLKASFLSGLIGVGGSAKYLNDQKQFKNHSRVTCQYKATTKFK
;
A
#
# COMPACT_ATOMS: atom_id res chain seq x y z
N MET A 1 14.70 6.51 -23.50
CA MET A 1 14.59 7.03 -22.13
C MET A 1 13.49 6.22 -21.46
N ALA A 2 13.85 5.23 -20.63
CA ALA A 2 12.86 4.52 -19.85
C ALA A 2 12.30 5.52 -18.83
N THR A 3 11.02 5.85 -18.95
CA THR A 3 10.28 6.53 -17.89
C THR A 3 10.29 5.60 -16.68
N ASP A 4 11.01 5.99 -15.63
CA ASP A 4 11.09 5.21 -14.39
C ASP A 4 9.70 5.22 -13.73
N LEU A 5 8.98 4.11 -13.86
CA LEU A 5 7.62 3.95 -13.33
C LEU A 5 7.72 3.62 -11.84
N MET A 6 7.22 4.52 -11.00
CA MET A 6 7.20 4.33 -9.56
C MET A 6 6.00 3.47 -9.14
N THR A 7 6.26 2.37 -8.43
CA THR A 7 5.23 1.53 -7.80
C THR A 7 5.21 1.77 -6.30
N VAL A 8 4.02 2.04 -5.73
CA VAL A 8 3.88 2.37 -4.30
C VAL A 8 2.78 1.53 -3.68
N ALA A 9 3.02 0.98 -2.50
CA ALA A 9 2.00 0.26 -1.75
C ALA A 9 0.85 1.21 -1.33
N ALA A 10 -0.39 0.79 -1.59
CA ALA A 10 -1.57 1.61 -1.31
C ALA A 10 -1.81 1.83 0.19
N LEU A 11 -1.47 0.84 1.02
CA LEU A 11 -1.59 0.87 2.49
C LEU A 11 -3.00 1.28 3.00
N GLY A 12 -4.04 0.88 2.27
CA GLY A 12 -5.43 1.18 2.61
C GLY A 12 -5.84 2.63 2.41
N ARG A 13 -5.00 3.46 1.77
CA ARG A 13 -5.35 4.80 1.31
C ARG A 13 -6.27 4.70 0.08
N PRO A 14 -7.24 5.62 -0.10
CA PRO A 14 -8.20 5.55 -1.20
C PRO A 14 -7.57 6.06 -2.51
N PHE A 15 -7.04 5.15 -3.33
CA PHE A 15 -6.57 5.47 -4.68
C PHE A 15 -7.74 5.37 -5.68
N THR A 16 -7.78 6.32 -6.61
CA THR A 16 -8.63 6.26 -7.81
C THR A 16 -7.79 6.59 -9.04
N LEU A 17 -8.19 6.06 -10.19
CA LEU A 17 -7.45 6.28 -11.43
C LEU A 17 -7.45 7.78 -11.79
N GLY A 18 -6.31 8.28 -12.26
CA GLY A 18 -6.14 9.71 -12.60
C GLY A 18 -5.93 10.66 -11.41
N MET A 19 -5.86 10.16 -10.17
CA MET A 19 -5.40 10.96 -9.03
C MET A 19 -3.93 11.35 -9.18
N LEU A 20 -3.60 12.56 -8.75
CA LEU A 20 -2.21 13.02 -8.66
C LEU A 20 -1.59 12.57 -7.33
N TYR A 21 -0.29 12.25 -7.37
CA TYR A 21 0.50 11.80 -6.23
C TYR A 21 1.72 12.71 -6.03
N ASP A 22 1.89 13.28 -4.84
CA ASP A 22 3.12 14.00 -4.49
C ASP A 22 4.15 13.02 -3.92
N ALA A 23 5.13 12.64 -4.75
CA ALA A 23 6.20 11.71 -4.37
C ALA A 23 7.13 12.23 -3.26
N ARG A 24 7.14 13.54 -2.96
CA ARG A 24 7.97 14.10 -1.88
C ARG A 24 7.30 14.03 -0.52
N ARG A 25 5.97 14.06 -0.50
CA ARG A 25 5.15 14.04 0.72
C ARG A 25 4.43 12.70 0.92
N ASP A 26 4.48 11.82 -0.07
CA ASP A 26 3.71 10.57 -0.15
C ASP A 26 2.21 10.80 0.04
N GLU A 27 1.71 11.90 -0.53
CA GLU A 27 0.36 12.42 -0.31
C GLU A 27 -0.51 12.29 -1.58
N LEU A 28 -1.74 11.82 -1.40
CA LEU A 28 -2.74 11.78 -2.48
C LEU A 28 -3.39 13.14 -2.62
N MET A 29 -3.51 13.64 -3.85
CA MET A 29 -4.16 14.91 -4.14
C MET A 29 -5.57 14.67 -4.72
N PRO A 30 -6.64 14.72 -3.89
CA PRO A 30 -7.99 14.37 -4.31
C PRO A 30 -8.69 15.45 -5.17
N GLY A 31 -8.08 16.62 -5.35
CA GLY A 31 -8.69 17.75 -6.06
C GLY A 31 -8.48 17.72 -7.58
N PRO A 32 -7.29 18.13 -8.07
CA PRO A 32 -7.05 18.25 -9.50
C PRO A 32 -6.90 16.88 -10.15
N ARG A 33 -7.76 16.59 -11.14
CA ARG A 33 -7.69 15.42 -12.02
C ARG A 33 -7.45 15.89 -13.45
N LEU A 34 -6.52 15.24 -14.16
CA LEU A 34 -6.20 15.59 -15.55
C LEU A 34 -7.31 15.16 -16.53
N TRP A 35 -8.13 14.18 -16.14
CA TRP A 35 -9.23 13.65 -16.94
C TRP A 35 -10.54 13.72 -16.16
N ASN A 36 -11.65 13.87 -16.89
CA ASN A 36 -12.98 13.75 -16.32
C ASN A 36 -13.39 12.28 -16.17
N ASP A 37 -14.43 12.02 -15.37
CA ASP A 37 -14.86 10.66 -15.04
C ASP A 37 -15.30 9.86 -16.29
N LYS A 38 -15.94 10.51 -17.27
CA LYS A 38 -16.39 9.86 -18.52
C LYS A 38 -15.21 9.35 -19.34
N THR A 39 -14.20 10.19 -19.59
CA THR A 39 -13.01 9.81 -20.34
C THR A 39 -12.23 8.72 -19.62
N LEU A 40 -12.21 8.75 -18.29
CA LEU A 40 -11.57 7.72 -17.47
C LEU A 40 -12.27 6.37 -17.65
N GLU A 41 -13.60 6.32 -17.52
CA GLU A 41 -14.39 5.10 -17.71
C GLU A 41 -14.25 4.52 -19.14
N GLU A 42 -14.31 5.37 -20.16
CA GLU A 42 -14.18 4.96 -21.57
C GLU A 42 -12.79 4.39 -21.92
N LYS A 43 -11.74 4.81 -21.21
CA LYS A 43 -10.35 4.43 -21.50
C LYS A 43 -9.77 3.42 -20.51
N THR A 44 -10.45 3.16 -19.39
CA THR A 44 -10.01 2.17 -18.40
C THR A 44 -10.18 0.77 -18.96
N THR A 45 -9.11 -0.01 -18.96
CA THR A 45 -9.17 -1.44 -19.25
C THR A 45 -9.02 -2.21 -17.95
N GLU A 46 -10.01 -3.06 -17.63
CA GLU A 46 -9.92 -3.96 -16.49
C GLU A 46 -9.44 -5.33 -16.96
N THR A 47 -8.37 -5.83 -16.36
CA THR A 47 -7.87 -7.19 -16.61
C THR A 47 -7.95 -8.04 -15.34
N PRO A 48 -8.41 -9.31 -15.44
CA PRO A 48 -8.40 -10.21 -14.29
C PRO A 48 -6.95 -10.56 -13.93
N GLN A 49 -6.60 -10.44 -12.65
CA GLN A 49 -5.30 -10.79 -12.11
C GLN A 49 -5.48 -11.57 -10.81
N HIS A 50 -5.96 -12.81 -10.93
CA HIS A 50 -6.26 -13.67 -9.79
C HIS A 50 -4.98 -14.28 -9.22
N SER A 51 -4.68 -13.97 -7.97
CA SER A 51 -3.66 -14.67 -7.19
C SER A 51 -4.06 -14.71 -5.73
N SER A 52 -3.68 -15.78 -5.04
CA SER A 52 -3.86 -15.91 -3.60
C SER A 52 -2.65 -16.60 -2.98
N SER A 53 -2.14 -16.05 -1.89
CA SER A 53 -1.06 -16.65 -1.11
C SER A 53 -1.27 -16.36 0.38
N PHE A 54 -0.53 -17.07 1.21
CA PHE A 54 -0.45 -16.75 2.63
C PHE A 54 1.01 -16.78 3.08
N GLU A 55 1.31 -16.02 4.11
CA GLU A 55 2.62 -15.97 4.74
C GLU A 55 2.44 -15.94 6.27
N MET A 56 3.32 -16.63 6.98
CA MET A 56 3.34 -16.61 8.44
C MET A 56 4.65 -16.02 8.94
N SER A 57 4.58 -15.12 9.92
CA SER A 57 5.74 -14.53 10.57
C SER A 57 5.61 -14.66 12.08
N ALA A 58 6.69 -15.12 12.73
CA ALA A 58 6.85 -15.07 14.18
C ALA A 58 7.55 -13.77 14.65
N SER A 59 7.88 -12.88 13.72
CA SER A 59 8.49 -11.58 13.99
C SER A 59 7.46 -10.46 13.90
N ASP A 60 7.58 -9.47 14.79
CA ASP A 60 6.73 -8.27 14.85
C ASP A 60 7.53 -7.00 14.62
N SER A 61 8.77 -7.10 14.13
CA SER A 61 9.62 -5.93 13.84
C SER A 61 9.04 -5.12 12.67
N ILE A 62 9.25 -3.80 12.67
CA ILE A 62 8.79 -2.94 11.58
C ILE A 62 9.33 -3.39 10.23
N GLU A 63 10.56 -3.91 10.20
CA GLU A 63 11.16 -4.48 9.00
C GLU A 63 10.40 -5.71 8.51
N SER A 64 10.11 -6.68 9.39
CA SER A 64 9.32 -7.85 9.01
C SER A 64 7.93 -7.47 8.52
N LYS A 65 7.27 -6.51 9.18
CA LYS A 65 5.96 -6.00 8.73
C LYS A 65 6.04 -5.30 7.38
N SER A 66 7.08 -4.51 7.16
CA SER A 66 7.29 -3.78 5.91
C SER A 66 7.51 -4.74 4.75
N THR A 67 8.35 -5.76 4.93
CA THR A 67 8.59 -6.80 3.92
C THR A 67 7.32 -7.57 3.60
N MET A 68 6.56 -7.99 4.61
CA MET A 68 5.30 -8.72 4.44
C MET A 68 4.22 -7.89 3.69
N MET A 69 4.31 -6.57 3.75
CA MET A 69 3.37 -5.65 3.07
C MET A 69 3.95 -5.02 1.80
N ASP A 70 5.07 -5.52 1.28
CA ASP A 70 5.77 -5.02 0.10
C ASP A 70 6.06 -3.50 0.15
N ILE A 71 6.47 -3.00 1.33
CA ILE A 71 6.75 -1.58 1.56
C ILE A 71 8.21 -1.28 1.25
N GLU A 72 8.44 -0.42 0.26
CA GLU A 72 9.77 0.06 -0.09
C GLU A 72 10.37 0.97 1.00
N ALA A 73 11.70 1.13 0.98
CA ALA A 73 12.43 1.88 2.00
C ALA A 73 11.98 3.35 2.11
N SER A 74 11.68 4.00 0.98
CA SER A 74 11.17 5.38 0.93
C SER A 74 9.83 5.50 1.65
N LEU A 75 8.86 4.67 1.27
CA LEU A 75 7.53 4.67 1.87
C LEU A 75 7.56 4.26 3.35
N LYS A 76 8.45 3.34 3.73
CA LYS A 76 8.70 2.97 5.13
C LYS A 76 9.18 4.17 5.94
N ALA A 77 10.09 4.99 5.40
CA ALA A 77 10.55 6.19 6.07
C ALA A 77 9.41 7.21 6.25
N SER A 78 8.59 7.40 5.22
CA SER A 78 7.40 8.28 5.29
C SER A 78 6.34 7.79 6.28
N PHE A 79 6.17 6.47 6.42
CA PHE A 79 5.33 5.90 7.47
C PHE A 79 5.89 6.18 8.87
N LEU A 80 7.18 5.93 9.08
CA LEU A 80 7.84 6.15 10.37
C LEU A 80 7.86 7.62 10.80
N SER A 81 7.91 8.55 9.84
CA SER A 81 7.83 9.99 10.10
C SER A 81 6.40 10.50 10.30
N GLY A 82 5.39 9.65 10.11
CA GLY A 82 3.98 10.00 10.25
C GLY A 82 3.43 10.82 9.08
N LEU A 83 4.12 10.88 7.93
CA LEU A 83 3.65 11.58 6.73
C LEU A 83 2.44 10.89 6.10
N ILE A 84 2.35 9.56 6.22
CA ILE A 84 1.25 8.79 5.65
C ILE A 84 0.36 8.17 6.72
N GLY A 85 -0.95 8.30 6.52
CA GLY A 85 -1.95 7.52 7.23
C GLY A 85 -2.14 6.14 6.60
N VAL A 86 -2.39 5.13 7.43
CA VAL A 86 -2.66 3.76 6.98
C VAL A 86 -4.11 3.36 7.29
N GLY A 87 -4.72 2.63 6.37
CA GLY A 87 -6.12 2.18 6.45
C GLY A 87 -6.27 0.67 6.34
N GLY A 88 -7.48 0.16 6.58
CA GLY A 88 -7.81 -1.25 6.36
C GLY A 88 -6.84 -2.23 7.03
N SER A 89 -6.36 -3.21 6.26
CA SER A 89 -5.38 -4.21 6.70
C SER A 89 -4.01 -3.61 7.07
N ALA A 90 -3.64 -2.47 6.48
CA ALA A 90 -2.36 -1.80 6.78
C ALA A 90 -2.31 -1.18 8.18
N LYS A 91 -3.43 -1.11 8.91
CA LYS A 91 -3.43 -0.82 10.35
C LYS A 91 -2.56 -1.79 11.16
N TYR A 92 -2.27 -2.98 10.62
CA TYR A 92 -1.29 -3.91 11.18
C TYR A 92 0.09 -3.28 11.44
N LEU A 93 0.50 -2.28 10.63
CA LEU A 93 1.77 -1.56 10.83
C LEU A 93 1.79 -0.77 12.15
N ASN A 94 0.63 -0.33 12.63
CA ASN A 94 0.48 0.40 13.90
C ASN A 94 0.27 -0.55 15.10
N ASP A 95 -0.04 -1.82 14.87
CA ASP A 95 -0.14 -2.80 15.94
C ASP A 95 1.27 -3.10 16.47
N GLN A 96 1.47 -3.07 17.79
CA GLN A 96 2.77 -3.32 18.40
C GLN A 96 2.61 -4.24 19.61
N LYS A 97 3.58 -5.13 19.82
CA LYS A 97 3.66 -5.92 21.04
C LYS A 97 3.79 -5.01 22.26
N GLN A 98 2.87 -5.17 23.20
CA GLN A 98 2.86 -4.44 24.47
C GLN A 98 3.96 -4.91 25.44
N PHE A 99 4.36 -6.17 25.34
CA PHE A 99 5.33 -6.79 26.27
C PHE A 99 6.45 -7.49 25.51
N LYS A 100 7.65 -7.45 26.09
CA LYS A 100 8.82 -8.17 25.57
C LYS A 100 8.62 -9.69 25.66
N ASN A 101 8.09 -10.17 26.78
CA ASN A 101 7.84 -11.60 27.05
C ASN A 101 6.45 -12.02 26.55
N HIS A 102 6.19 -11.77 25.27
CA HIS A 102 4.96 -12.14 24.58
C HIS A 102 5.36 -12.88 23.30
N SER A 103 4.82 -14.07 23.07
CA SER A 103 4.97 -14.76 21.79
C SER A 103 3.86 -14.31 20.85
N ARG A 104 4.19 -13.94 19.61
CA ARG A 104 3.23 -13.48 18.60
C ARG A 104 3.56 -14.15 17.28
N VAL A 105 2.53 -14.68 16.62
CA VAL A 105 2.60 -15.19 15.26
C VAL A 105 1.51 -14.51 14.45
N THR A 106 1.87 -13.96 13.31
CA THR A 106 0.97 -13.30 12.37
C THR A 106 0.83 -14.18 11.13
N CYS A 107 -0.41 -14.39 10.68
CA CYS A 107 -0.70 -14.99 9.38
C CYS A 107 -1.31 -13.90 8.49
N GLN A 108 -0.69 -13.64 7.34
CA GLN A 108 -1.22 -12.76 6.31
C GLN A 108 -1.80 -13.61 5.20
N TYR A 109 -3.02 -13.26 4.79
CA TYR A 109 -3.60 -13.72 3.54
C TYR A 109 -3.52 -12.59 2.51
N LYS A 110 -2.95 -12.86 1.35
CA LYS A 110 -2.80 -11.90 0.25
C LYS A 110 -3.59 -12.40 -0.95
N ALA A 111 -4.50 -11.56 -1.44
CA ALA A 111 -5.29 -11.85 -2.63
C ALA A 111 -5.27 -10.65 -3.58
N THR A 112 -4.90 -10.90 -4.83
CA THR A 112 -5.04 -9.95 -5.94
C THR A 112 -6.13 -10.48 -6.86
N THR A 113 -7.00 -9.59 -7.35
CA THR A 113 -8.17 -10.00 -8.14
C THR A 113 -8.18 -9.41 -9.54
N LYS A 114 -7.91 -8.11 -9.66
CA LYS A 114 -8.10 -7.33 -10.89
C LYS A 114 -7.04 -6.23 -10.94
N PHE A 115 -6.65 -5.87 -12.16
CA PHE A 115 -5.83 -4.70 -12.45
C PHE A 115 -6.65 -3.71 -13.28
N LYS A 116 -6.54 -2.43 -12.95
CA LYS A 116 -7.26 -1.30 -13.58
C LYS A 116 -6.31 -0.12 -13.73
#